data_AF-A0A4R2SN49-F1
#
_entry.id   AF-A0A4R2SN49-F1
#
_cell.length_a   1.000
_cell.length_b   1.000
_cell.length_c   1.000
_cell.angle_alpha   90.00
_cell.angle_beta   90.00
_cell.angle_gamma   90.00
#
_symmetry.space_group_name_H-M   'P 1'
#
loop_
_entity.id
_entity.type
_entity.pdbx_description
1 polymer ?
#
loop_
_entity_poly.entity_id
_entity_poly.type
_entity_poly.pdbx_seq_one_letter_code
_entity_poly.pdbx_strand_id
1 'polypeptide(L)' 'MEQTEWFLHMDNRWMWRWFLTNRLGQPLAMSKKCFFRHEDALLNLDAARMAVIGL' A
#
# COMPACT_ATOMS: atom_id res chain seq x y z
N MET A 1 -16.17 -10.27 7.98
CA MET A 1 -15.15 -9.24 7.76
C MET A 1 -14.15 -9.82 6.78
N GLU A 2 -14.05 -9.27 5.57
CA GLU A 2 -13.00 -9.73 4.64
C GLU A 2 -11.63 -9.38 5.23
N GLN A 3 -10.75 -10.36 5.32
CA GLN A 3 -9.39 -10.13 5.79
C GLN A 3 -8.61 -9.41 4.69
N THR A 4 -8.08 -8.24 5.03
CA THR A 4 -7.27 -7.42 4.12
C THR A 4 -5.84 -7.34 4.60
N GLU A 5 -4.89 -7.34 3.68
CA GLU A 5 -3.46 -7.23 3.95
C GLU A 5 -2.85 -6.03 3.23
N TRP A 6 -1.84 -5.43 3.85
CA TRP A 6 -1.11 -4.30 3.30
C TRP A 6 0.30 -4.73 2.94
N PHE A 7 0.71 -4.42 1.72
CA PHE A 7 1.98 -4.88 1.17
C PHE A 7 2.72 -3.75 0.46
N LEU A 8 4.05 -3.70 0.62
CA LEU A 8 4.96 -2.80 -0.07
C LEU A 8 5.74 -3.57 -1.14
N HIS A 9 5.78 -3.02 -2.35
CA HIS A 9 6.47 -3.58 -3.51
C HIS A 9 7.41 -2.55 -4.12
N MET A 10 8.59 -3.00 -4.54
CA MET A 10 9.41 -2.24 -5.48
C MET A 10 9.15 -2.75 -6.89
N ASP A 11 8.76 -1.87 -7.80
CA ASP A 11 8.54 -2.21 -9.21
C ASP A 11 9.85 -2.26 -10.03
N ASN A 12 9.73 -2.62 -11.31
CA ASN A 12 10.87 -2.75 -12.23
C ASN A 12 11.55 -1.42 -12.59
N ARG A 13 11.03 -0.27 -12.11
CA ARG A 13 11.64 1.06 -12.25
C ARG A 13 12.31 1.52 -10.96
N TRP A 14 12.51 0.61 -9.99
CA TRP A 14 13.08 0.91 -8.68
C TRP A 14 12.20 1.85 -7.85
N MET A 15 10.89 1.82 -8.10
CA MET A 15 9.94 2.66 -7.40
C MET A 15 9.08 1.83 -6.45
N TRP A 16 8.94 2.30 -5.23
CA TRP A 16 8.09 1.72 -4.21
C TRP A 16 6.63 2.11 -4.40
N ARG A 17 5.74 1.14 -4.17
CA ARG A 17 4.29 1.29 -4.09
C ARG A 17 3.75 0.42 -2.98
N TRP A 18 2.71 0.90 -2.29
CA TRP A 18 1.91 0.05 -1.43
C TRP A 18 0.62 -0.40 -2.11
N PHE A 19 0.10 -1.54 -1.68
CA PHE A 19 -1.18 -2.11 -2.08
C PHE A 19 -1.96 -2.57 -0.84
N LEU A 20 -3.28 -2.51 -0.95
CA LEU A 20 -4.22 -3.18 -0.06
C LEU A 20 -4.81 -4.37 -0.83
N THR A 21 -4.65 -5.57 -0.33
CA THR A 21 -5.10 -6.80 -0.99
C THR A 21 -6.15 -7.50 -0.15
N ASN A 22 -7.02 -8.27 -0.81
CA ASN A 22 -7.83 -9.27 -0.11
C ASN A 22 -6.99 -10.52 0.22
N ARG A 23 -7.57 -11.50 0.93
CA ARG A 23 -6.93 -12.77 1.29
C ARG A 23 -6.41 -13.62 0.11
N LEU A 24 -6.88 -13.35 -1.12
CA LEU A 24 -6.44 -14.05 -2.33
C LEU A 24 -5.27 -13.32 -3.02
N GLY A 25 -4.77 -12.23 -2.42
CA GLY A 25 -3.74 -11.38 -3.00
C GLY A 25 -4.25 -10.45 -4.10
N GLN A 26 -5.57 -10.34 -4.30
CA GLN A 26 -6.12 -9.44 -5.31
C GLN A 26 -6.07 -7.99 -4.81
N PRO A 27 -5.53 -7.04 -5.59
CA PRO A 27 -5.44 -5.65 -5.17
C PRO A 27 -6.82 -5.00 -5.15
N LEU A 28 -7.20 -4.48 -3.99
CA LEU A 28 -8.40 -3.67 -3.77
C LEU A 28 -8.08 -2.17 -3.89
N ALA A 29 -6.88 -1.77 -3.46
CA ALA A 29 -6.38 -0.40 -3.60
C ALA A 29 -4.86 -0.37 -3.73
N MET A 30 -4.33 0.74 -4.24
CA MET A 30 -2.90 0.97 -4.34
C MET A 30 -2.56 2.45 -4.21
N SER A 31 -1.31 2.72 -3.85
CA SER A 31 -0.74 4.07 -3.91
C SER A 31 -0.87 4.68 -5.32
N LYS A 32 -1.46 5.89 -5.39
CA LYS A 32 -1.50 6.68 -6.64
C LYS A 32 -0.08 7.14 -7.04
N LYS A 33 0.73 7.51 -6.05
CA LYS A 33 2.13 7.92 -6.22
C LYS A 33 3.06 6.71 -6.21
N CYS A 34 4.22 6.87 -6.81
CA CYS A 34 5.37 5.99 -6.59
C CYS A 34 6.42 6.74 -5.78
N PHE A 35 7.25 6.02 -5.05
CA PHE A 35 8.26 6.60 -4.19
C PHE A 35 9.64 6.03 -4.51
N PHE A 36 10.65 6.88 -4.60
CA PHE A 36 12.02 6.40 -4.74
C PHE A 36 12.55 5.75 -3.45
N ARG A 37 12.16 6.29 -2.29
CA ARG A 37 12.61 5.80 -0.99
C ARG A 37 11.54 4.90 -0.37
N HIS A 38 12.00 3.82 0.26
CA HIS A 38 11.13 2.90 0.99
C HIS A 38 10.39 3.60 2.13
N GLU A 39 11.09 4.47 2.86
CA GLU A 39 10.56 5.23 4.00
C GLU A 39 9.40 6.15 3.60
N ASP A 40 9.49 6.83 2.46
CA ASP A 40 8.42 7.68 1.95
C ASP A 40 7.16 6.86 1.61
N ALA A 41 7.35 5.67 1.03
CA ALA A 41 6.25 4.75 0.73
C ALA A 41 5.58 4.21 2.00
N LEU A 42 6.37 3.91 3.03
CA LEU A 42 5.88 3.45 4.33
C LEU A 42 5.10 4.55 5.05
N LEU A 43 5.62 5.78 5.10
CA LEU A 43 4.89 6.92 5.68
C LEU A 43 3.56 7.17 4.97
N ASN A 44 3.53 7.04 3.64
CA ASN A 44 2.29 7.18 2.88
C ASN A 44 1.32 6.02 3.13
N LEU A 45 1.83 4.80 3.28
CA LEU A 45 1.04 3.62 3.64
C LEU A 45 0.38 3.78 5.01
N ASP A 46 1.13 4.24 6.02
CA ASP A 46 0.58 4.44 7.36
C ASP A 46 -0.50 5.53 7.38
N ALA A 47 -0.32 6.62 6.63
CA ALA A 47 -1.37 7.61 6.44
C ALA A 47 -2.65 7.02 5.79
N ALA A 48 -2.49 6.16 4.79
CA ALA A 48 -3.62 5.48 4.14
C ALA A 48 -4.33 4.51 5.10
N ARG A 49 -3.58 3.75 5.90
CA ARG A 49 -4.14 2.86 6.94
C ARG A 49 -4.99 3.62 7.95
N MET A 50 -4.49 4.75 8.44
CA MET A 50 -5.22 5.58 9.40
C MET A 50 -6.50 6.18 8.80
N ALA A 51 -6.48 6.57 7.52
CA ALA A 51 -7.67 7.06 6.83
C ALA A 51 -8.75 5.96 6.65
N VAL A 52 -8.36 4.71 6.46
CA VAL A 52 -9.30 3.57 6.32
C VAL A 52 -9.91 3.16 7.65
N ILE A 53 -9.14 3.19 8.75
CA ILE A 53 -9.64 2.87 10.10
C ILE A 53 -10.56 3.98 10.64
N GLY A 54 -10.38 5.22 10.20
CA GLY A 54 -11.19 6.36 10.60
C GLY A 54 -12.54 6.51 9.87
N LEU A 55 -12.88 5.60 8.95
CA LEU A 55 -14.17 5.52 8.24
C LEU A 55 -15.06 4.43 8.83
#